data_AF-A0A9D1RF86-F1
#
_entry.id   AF-A0A9D1RF86-F1
#
_cell.length_a   1.000
_cell.length_b   1.000
_cell.length_c   1.000
_cell.angle_alpha   90.00
_cell.angle_beta   90.00
_cell.angle_gamma   90.00
#
_symmetry.space_group_name_H-M   'P 1'
#
loop_
_entity.id
_entity.type
_entity.pdbx_description
1 polymer ?
#
loop_
_entity_poly.entity_id
_entity_poly.type
_entity_poly.pdbx_seq_one_letter_code
_entity_poly.pdbx_strand_id
1 'polypeptide(L)'
;MFGWEYPPHISGGLGTACFGLTTALTKKGVDILFVVPKLFGDEYVSGARLLSAEQVSNALARMDISQIESVLSDLCNRISYVEIDSLLVPY
;
A
#
# COMPACT_ATOMS: atom_id res chain seq x y z
N MET A 1 0.01 3.84 -1.44
CA MET A 1 1.12 3.27 -2.21
C MET A 1 1.15 1.77 -1.96
N PHE A 2 1.34 0.97 -3.00
CA PHE A 2 1.53 -0.48 -2.88
C PHE A 2 3.00 -0.80 -3.18
N GLY A 3 3.59 -1.69 -2.40
CA GLY A 3 4.96 -2.14 -2.60
C GLY A 3 5.18 -3.56 -2.09
N TRP A 4 6.35 -4.10 -2.34
CA TRP A 4 6.74 -5.46 -1.95
C TRP A 4 7.70 -5.52 -0.76
N GLU A 5 8.40 -4.41 -0.49
CA GLU A 5 9.54 -4.36 0.42
C GLU A 5 9.51 -3.05 1.20
N TYR A 6 9.86 -3.10 2.49
CA TYR A 6 9.98 -1.90 3.31
C TYR A 6 11.03 -2.12 4.43
N PRO A 7 11.99 -1.19 4.64
CA PRO A 7 13.05 -1.39 5.61
C PRO A 7 12.56 -1.65 7.06
N PRO A 8 13.28 -2.51 7.83
CA PRO A 8 14.57 -3.13 7.51
C PRO A 8 14.47 -4.44 6.72
N HIS A 9 13.27 -5.02 6.56
CA HIS A 9 13.11 -6.34 5.96
C HIS A 9 13.05 -6.29 4.45
N ILE A 10 13.69 -7.28 3.81
CA ILE A 10 13.70 -7.45 2.35
C ILE A 10 14.09 -6.12 1.68
N SER A 11 15.07 -5.39 2.21
CA SER A 11 15.32 -4.00 1.84
C SER A 11 16.39 -3.88 0.75
N GLY A 12 16.02 -4.31 -0.46
CA GLY A 12 16.82 -4.06 -1.66
C GLY A 12 16.80 -2.59 -2.09
N GLY A 13 17.24 -2.32 -3.32
CA GLY A 13 17.21 -0.95 -3.89
C GLY A 13 15.79 -0.37 -3.96
N LEU A 14 14.78 -1.23 -4.19
CA LEU A 14 13.37 -0.83 -4.25
C LEU A 14 12.86 -0.37 -2.88
N GLY A 15 13.06 -1.17 -1.82
CA GLY A 15 12.65 -0.80 -0.46
C GLY A 15 13.28 0.50 0.02
N THR A 16 14.57 0.70 -0.27
CA THR A 16 15.29 1.95 0.07
C THR A 16 14.72 3.15 -0.68
N ALA A 17 14.45 3.02 -1.98
CA ALA A 17 13.85 4.11 -2.76
C ALA A 17 12.43 4.43 -2.28
N CYS A 18 11.61 3.42 -2.01
CA CYS A 18 10.27 3.58 -1.47
C CYS A 18 10.29 4.32 -0.13
N PHE A 19 11.19 3.93 0.79
CA PHE A 19 11.37 4.60 2.08
C PHE A 19 11.75 6.08 1.91
N GLY A 20 12.74 6.38 1.05
CA GLY A 20 13.14 7.76 0.78
C GLY A 20 12.00 8.61 0.21
N LEU A 21 11.24 8.06 -0.74
CA LEU A 21 10.09 8.73 -1.35
C LEU A 21 8.98 9.01 -0.33
N THR A 22 8.57 8.01 0.46
CA THR A 22 7.52 8.20 1.45
C THR A 22 7.94 9.18 2.53
N THR A 23 9.17 9.10 3.03
CA THR A 23 9.69 10.07 4.01
C THR A 23 9.72 11.49 3.45
N ALA A 24 10.14 11.68 2.19
CA ALA A 24 10.21 13.00 1.56
C ALA A 24 8.80 13.61 1.35
N LEU A 25 7.84 12.81 0.89
CA LEU A 25 6.46 13.25 0.66
C LEU A 25 5.72 13.56 1.97
N THR A 26 5.90 12.75 3.01
CA THR A 26 5.30 13.03 4.33
C THR A 26 5.86 14.31 4.94
N LYS A 27 7.16 14.61 4.74
CA LYS A 27 7.75 15.90 5.14
C LYS A 27 7.12 17.10 4.41
N LYS A 28 6.45 16.88 3.27
CA LYS A 28 5.68 17.89 2.53
C LYS A 28 4.19 17.90 2.92
N GLY A 29 3.78 17.13 3.93
CA GLY A 29 2.42 17.07 4.44
C GLY A 29 1.49 16.10 3.68
N VAL A 30 2.04 15.21 2.84
CA VAL A 30 1.25 14.20 2.14
C VAL A 30 0.96 13.03 3.09
N ASP A 31 -0.31 12.68 3.29
CA ASP A 31 -0.68 11.45 4.01
C ASP A 31 -0.51 10.24 3.09
N ILE A 32 0.31 9.28 3.53
CA ILE A 32 0.63 8.09 2.76
C ILE A 32 0.30 6.86 3.60
N LEU A 33 -0.56 6.01 3.04
CA LEU A 33 -0.71 4.63 3.43
C LEU A 33 0.13 3.75 2.48
N PHE A 34 1.11 3.04 3.00
CA PHE A 34 1.94 2.10 2.28
C PHE A 34 1.51 0.67 2.61
N VAL A 35 1.11 -0.09 1.60
CA VAL A 35 0.61 -1.46 1.74
C VAL A 35 1.68 -2.43 1.26
N VAL A 36 2.03 -3.40 2.10
CA VAL A 36 2.94 -4.53 1.80
C VAL A 36 2.21 -5.86 1.98
N PRO A 37 2.70 -6.97 1.39
CA PRO A 37 2.08 -8.29 1.57
C PRO A 37 2.00 -8.71 3.05
N LYS A 38 3.10 -8.49 3.79
CA LYS A 38 3.25 -8.86 5.20
C LYS A 38 4.11 -7.85 5.93
N LEU A 39 3.74 -7.56 7.18
CA LEU A 39 4.54 -6.80 8.13
C LEU A 39 5.14 -7.75 9.18
N PHE A 40 6.34 -7.42 9.65
CA PHE A 40 7.14 -8.13 10.64
C PHE A 40 7.14 -7.43 12.01
N GLY A 41 6.78 -6.15 12.08
CA GLY A 41 6.50 -5.41 13.31
C GLY A 41 7.63 -4.51 13.80
N ASP A 42 8.78 -4.52 13.14
CA ASP A 42 9.98 -3.72 13.41
C ASP A 42 10.35 -2.80 12.24
N GLU A 43 9.41 -2.57 11.31
CA GLU A 43 9.58 -1.63 10.21
C GLU A 43 9.75 -0.18 10.67
N TYR A 44 10.50 0.59 9.88
CA TYR A 44 10.70 2.01 10.16
C TYR A 44 9.44 2.84 9.89
N VAL A 45 8.71 3.19 10.95
CA VAL A 45 7.47 3.99 10.85
C VAL A 45 7.72 5.48 10.51
N SER A 46 8.95 5.89 10.21
CA SER A 46 9.30 7.29 9.92
C SER A 46 8.98 7.70 8.48
N GLY A 47 7.70 7.89 8.16
CA GLY A 47 7.31 8.42 6.85
C GLY A 47 5.87 8.09 6.51
N ALA A 48 5.56 6.83 6.22
CA ALA A 48 4.21 6.41 5.86
C ALA A 48 3.56 5.57 6.96
N ARG A 49 2.22 5.57 6.99
CA ARG A 49 1.45 4.56 7.71
C ARG A 49 1.62 3.24 6.96
N LEU A 50 1.93 2.17 7.68
CA LEU A 50 2.11 0.85 7.07
C LEU A 50 0.86 -0.01 7.28
N LEU A 51 0.49 -0.78 6.27
CA LEU A 51 -0.60 -1.75 6.32
C LEU A 51 -0.18 -3.07 5.67
N SER A 52 -0.49 -4.18 6.33
CA SER A 52 -0.30 -5.51 5.76
C SER A 52 -1.55 -5.92 4.97
N ALA A 53 -1.37 -6.38 3.73
CA ALA A 53 -2.45 -6.94 2.92
C ALA A 53 -3.03 -8.21 3.55
N GLU A 54 -2.23 -8.98 4.29
CA GLU A 54 -2.68 -10.14 5.08
C GLU A 54 -3.78 -9.76 6.07
N GLN A 55 -3.68 -8.58 6.71
CA GLN A 55 -4.70 -8.11 7.65
C GLN A 55 -6.04 -7.83 6.95
N VAL A 56 -5.99 -7.27 5.74
CA VAL A 56 -7.19 -7.03 4.92
C VAL A 56 -7.80 -8.35 4.47
N SER A 57 -6.98 -9.29 4.00
CA SER A 57 -7.45 -10.63 3.60
C SER A 57 -8.12 -11.35 4.76
N ASN A 58 -7.51 -11.33 5.95
CA ASN A 58 -8.10 -11.91 7.16
C ASN A 58 -9.39 -11.22 7.60
N ALA A 59 -9.53 -9.92 7.39
CA ALA A 59 -10.76 -9.19 7.68
C ALA A 59 -11.88 -9.59 6.71
N LEU A 60 -11.58 -9.68 5.40
CA LEU A 60 -12.54 -10.11 4.37
C LEU A 60 -12.96 -11.57 4.55
N ALA A 61 -12.05 -12.45 4.97
CA ALA A 61 -12.35 -13.87 5.23
C ALA A 61 -13.38 -14.08 6.37
N ARG A 62 -13.63 -13.06 7.19
CA ARG A 62 -14.63 -13.09 8.27
C ARG A 62 -15.99 -12.50 7.86
N MET A 63 -16.11 -12.07 6.60
CA MET A 63 -17.32 -11.45 6.06
C MET A 63 -18.10 -12.43 5.19
N ASP A 64 -19.41 -12.29 5.17
CA ASP A 64 -20.28 -12.99 4.23
C ASP A 64 -20.21 -12.32 2.83
N ILE A 65 -20.56 -13.07 1.79
CA ILE A 65 -20.50 -12.61 0.38
C ILE A 65 -21.25 -11.30 0.18
N SER A 66 -22.44 -11.14 0.76
CA SER A 66 -23.25 -9.92 0.64
C SER A 66 -22.58 -8.69 1.25
N GLN A 67 -21.78 -8.87 2.31
CA GLN A 67 -21.02 -7.79 2.93
C GLN A 67 -19.84 -7.39 2.04
N ILE A 68 -19.16 -8.37 1.44
CA ILE A 68 -18.05 -8.12 0.51
C ILE A 68 -18.57 -7.35 -0.73
N GLU A 69 -19.69 -7.77 -1.31
CA GLU A 69 -20.31 -7.09 -2.45
C GLU A 69 -20.66 -5.63 -2.13
N SER A 70 -21.21 -5.38 -0.93
CA SER A 70 -21.52 -4.03 -0.46
C SER A 70 -20.26 -3.15 -0.37
N VAL A 71 -19.18 -3.69 0.22
CA VAL A 71 -17.88 -2.98 0.34
C VAL A 71 -17.28 -2.68 -1.04
N LEU A 72 -17.28 -3.65 -1.95
CA LEU A 72 -16.73 -3.46 -3.30
C LEU A 72 -17.54 -2.45 -4.11
N SER A 73 -18.86 -2.46 -3.98
CA SER A 73 -19.75 -1.48 -4.62
C SER A 73 -19.46 -0.05 -4.12
N ASP A 74 -19.33 0.14 -2.80
CA ASP A 74 -18.93 1.44 -2.24
C ASP A 74 -17.54 1.88 -2.75
N LEU A 75 -16.59 0.95 -2.78
CA LEU A 75 -15.23 1.23 -3.24
C LEU A 75 -15.20 1.68 -4.70
N CYS A 76 -15.89 0.97 -5.59
CA CYS A 76 -15.98 1.33 -7.01
C CYS A 76 -16.56 2.74 -7.23
N ASN A 77 -17.50 3.17 -6.38
CA ASN A 77 -18.08 4.51 -6.45
C ASN A 77 -17.16 5.62 -5.94
N ARG A 78 -16.09 5.27 -5.22
CA ARG A 78 -15.19 6.23 -4.54
C ARG A 78 -13.80 6.30 -5.16
N ILE A 79 -13.43 5.35 -6.02
CA ILE A 79 -12.15 5.36 -6.71
C ILE A 79 -12.23 6.30 -7.92
N SER A 80 -11.34 7.28 -7.95
CA SER A 80 -10.99 8.04 -9.15
C SER A 80 -9.55 7.71 -9.52
N TYR A 81 -9.28 7.54 -10.82
CA TYR A 81 -7.94 7.29 -11.33
C TYR A 81 -7.62 8.26 -12.45
N VAL A 82 -6.33 8.54 -12.61
CA VAL A 82 -5.79 9.31 -13.73
C VAL A 82 -4.79 8.40 -14.41
N GLU A 83 -5.01 8.16 -15.70
CA GLU A 83 -4.09 7.39 -16.52
C GLU A 83 -2.95 8.29 -16.99
N ILE A 84 -1.75 7.74 -17.03
CA ILE A 84 -0.55 8.43 -17.49
C ILE A 84 0.08 7.54 -18.55
N ASP A 85 0.25 8.10 -19.75
CA ASP A 85 0.95 7.39 -20.83
C ASP A 85 2.38 7.05 -20.39
N SER A 86 2.71 5.76 -20.46
CA SER A 86 4.03 5.26 -20.10
C SER A 86 4.67 4.59 -21.30
N LEU A 87 5.88 5.02 -21.64
CA LEU A 87 6.73 4.31 -22.60
C LEU A 87 7.34 3.03 -22.00
N LEU A 88 7.13 2.77 -20.71
CA LEU A 88 7.59 1.55 -20.07
C LEU A 88 6.69 0.39 -20.52
N VAL A 89 7.29 -0.55 -21.23
CA VAL A 89 6.68 -1.86 -21.50
C VAL A 89 7.06 -2.77 -20.33
N PRO A 90 6.11 -3.14 -19.45
CA PRO A 90 6.40 -4.10 -18.39
C PRO A 90 6.86 -5.42 -19.02
N TYR A 91 7.98 -5.95 -18.54
CA TYR A 91 8.58 -7.22 -18.96
C TYR A 91 7.70 -8.43 -18.58
#